data_AF-A0A3D5DE09-F1
#
_entry.id   AF-A0A3D5DE09-F1
#
_cell.length_a   1.000
_cell.length_b   1.000
_cell.length_c   1.000
_cell.angle_alpha   90.00
_cell.angle_beta   90.00
_cell.angle_gamma   90.00
#
_symmetry.space_group_name_H-M   'P 1'
#
loop_
_entity.id
_entity.type
_entity.pdbx_description
1 polymer ?
#
loop_
_entity_poly.entity_id
_entity_poly.type
_entity_poly.pdbx_seq_one_letter_code
_entity_poly.pdbx_strand_id
1 'polypeptide(L)'
;MLYALFARRQLGFGRTYFFCTLGYATHGLLDTCTSYGTQLFWPFSSIRIAWHNISIVDPFFTLPILFCVVLGMVRRNPRFGWSGLLWAVVYLSVGVLQRERAEAIAFELALARGHTPVKVEAKPSLGNLVLWKSIYEHNGHYYIDAVRVAKTVKVFPGEAIAKLNLIKDFPWLDLTSQQALDVDRFRWFSDGFLAKSRTIEDFIIDMRYSVVPNRADGLWGIRLSRGATVDAHVDYHVVRDMSETSRNTFLAMVFDKK
;
A
#
# COMPACT_ATOMS: atom_id res chain seq x y z
N MET A 1 -28.16 0.60 -19.13
CA MET A 1 -29.40 0.50 -18.31
C MET A 1 -29.67 1.78 -17.49
N LEU A 2 -28.73 2.26 -16.67
CA LEU A 2 -28.93 3.44 -15.80
C LEU A 2 -29.10 4.78 -16.56
N TYR A 3 -28.44 4.97 -17.71
CA TYR A 3 -28.60 6.18 -18.54
C TYR A 3 -30.06 6.40 -19.00
N ALA A 4 -30.74 5.30 -19.37
CA ALA A 4 -32.13 5.35 -19.81
C ALA A 4 -33.11 5.68 -18.66
N LEU A 5 -32.74 5.34 -17.42
CA LEU A 5 -33.54 5.54 -16.21
C LEU A 5 -33.38 6.96 -15.62
N PHE A 6 -32.17 7.54 -15.65
CA PHE A 6 -31.87 8.78 -14.89
C PHE A 6 -31.36 9.96 -15.73
N ALA A 7 -30.60 9.72 -16.81
CA ALA A 7 -29.86 10.79 -17.51
C ALA A 7 -30.56 11.32 -18.77
N ARG A 8 -31.52 10.56 -19.32
CA ARG A 8 -32.26 10.91 -20.56
C ARG A 8 -32.94 12.29 -20.54
N ARG A 9 -33.20 12.87 -19.37
CA ARG A 9 -33.92 14.15 -19.23
C ARG A 9 -33.05 15.41 -19.25
N GLN A 10 -31.71 15.32 -19.10
CA GLN A 10 -30.86 16.53 -18.99
C GLN A 10 -29.46 16.45 -19.64
N LEU A 11 -28.90 15.25 -19.89
CA LEU A 11 -27.56 15.10 -20.46
C LEU A 11 -27.56 14.09 -21.61
N GLY A 12 -26.97 14.46 -22.74
CA GLY A 12 -26.82 13.57 -23.89
C GLY A 12 -25.84 12.43 -23.63
N PHE A 13 -26.07 11.28 -24.27
CA PHE A 13 -25.33 10.04 -24.05
C PHE A 13 -23.82 10.22 -24.19
N GLY A 14 -23.36 10.93 -25.23
CA GLY A 14 -21.94 11.17 -25.45
C GLY A 14 -21.26 11.92 -24.29
N ARG A 15 -21.96 12.89 -23.68
CA ARG A 15 -21.43 13.62 -22.51
C ARG A 15 -21.36 12.71 -21.29
N THR A 16 -22.42 11.94 -21.02
CA THR A 16 -22.43 11.00 -19.90
C THR A 16 -21.32 9.95 -20.07
N TYR A 17 -21.22 9.35 -21.25
CA TYR A 17 -20.18 8.37 -21.56
C TYR A 17 -18.79 8.98 -21.34
N PHE A 18 -18.51 10.16 -21.90
CA PHE A 18 -17.24 10.85 -21.73
C PHE A 18 -16.87 11.07 -20.26
N PHE A 19 -17.79 11.62 -19.44
CA PHE A 19 -17.50 11.88 -18.02
C PHE A 19 -17.34 10.58 -17.21
N CYS A 20 -18.12 9.54 -17.49
CA CYS A 20 -17.95 8.24 -16.86
C CYS A 20 -16.61 7.60 -17.21
N THR A 21 -16.22 7.63 -18.49
CA THR A 21 -14.92 7.14 -18.95
C THR A 21 -13.79 7.93 -18.31
N LEU A 22 -13.92 9.26 -18.21
CA LEU A 22 -12.92 10.10 -17.56
C LEU A 22 -12.77 9.74 -16.07
N GLY A 23 -13.89 9.56 -15.35
CA GLY A 23 -13.85 9.15 -13.94
C GLY A 23 -13.25 7.75 -13.74
N TYR A 24 -13.54 6.81 -14.63
CA TYR A 24 -12.94 5.48 -14.59
C TYR A 24 -11.42 5.53 -14.86
N ALA A 25 -11.00 6.28 -15.88
CA ALA A 25 -9.60 6.44 -16.23
C ALA A 25 -8.79 7.12 -15.10
N THR A 26 -9.34 8.16 -14.49
CA THR A 26 -8.67 8.84 -13.37
C THR A 26 -8.64 7.99 -12.11
N HIS A 27 -9.66 7.15 -11.86
CA HIS A 27 -9.63 6.18 -10.78
C HIS A 27 -8.47 5.19 -10.95
N GLY A 28 -8.36 4.55 -12.12
CA GLY A 28 -7.26 3.63 -12.40
C GLY A 28 -5.89 4.29 -12.24
N LEU A 29 -5.74 5.55 -12.68
CA LEU A 29 -4.52 6.33 -12.47
C LEU A 29 -4.26 6.59 -10.97
N LEU A 30 -5.26 6.97 -10.19
CA LEU A 30 -5.12 7.19 -8.75
C LEU A 30 -4.79 5.90 -8.00
N ASP A 31 -5.26 4.75 -8.45
CA ASP A 31 -4.87 3.46 -7.87
C ASP A 31 -3.37 3.21 -8.04
N THR A 32 -2.78 3.61 -9.18
CA THR A 32 -1.32 3.53 -9.38
C THR A 32 -0.54 4.42 -8.43
N CYS A 33 -1.10 5.53 -7.95
CA CYS A 33 -0.46 6.37 -6.94
C CYS A 33 -0.32 5.63 -5.59
N THR A 34 -1.27 4.76 -5.27
CA THR A 34 -1.26 4.03 -4.00
C THR A 34 -0.19 2.96 -3.94
N SER A 35 0.11 2.48 -2.73
CA SER A 35 1.04 1.36 -2.56
C SER A 35 0.51 0.00 -3.00
N TYR A 36 -0.82 -0.14 -3.16
CA TYR A 36 -1.45 -1.37 -3.63
C TYR A 36 -1.21 -1.55 -5.13
N GLY A 37 -1.31 -0.45 -5.88
CA GLY A 37 -1.20 -0.46 -7.33
C GLY A 37 -2.40 -1.07 -8.04
N THR A 38 -2.36 -1.06 -9.36
CA THR A 38 -3.39 -1.65 -10.22
C THR A 38 -2.79 -2.21 -11.50
N GLN A 39 -3.57 -3.04 -12.21
CA GLN A 39 -3.22 -3.59 -13.51
C GLN A 39 -3.80 -2.72 -14.63
N LEU A 40 -3.15 -1.61 -14.94
CA LEU A 40 -3.64 -0.62 -15.90
C LEU A 40 -3.83 -1.19 -17.32
N PHE A 41 -3.08 -2.23 -17.67
CA PHE A 41 -3.04 -2.83 -19.01
C PHE A 41 -3.75 -4.18 -19.10
N TRP A 42 -4.54 -4.56 -18.09
CA TRP A 42 -5.35 -5.78 -18.15
C TRP A 42 -6.42 -5.65 -19.26
N PRO A 43 -6.70 -6.68 -20.08
CA PRO A 43 -6.23 -8.07 -20.02
C PRO A 43 -4.96 -8.37 -20.84
N PHE A 44 -4.32 -7.35 -21.44
CA PHE A 44 -3.14 -7.54 -22.29
C PHE A 44 -1.87 -7.86 -21.48
N SER A 45 -1.79 -7.35 -20.24
CA SER A 45 -0.67 -7.57 -19.34
C SER A 45 -1.12 -7.69 -17.90
N SER A 46 -0.44 -8.54 -17.14
CA SER A 46 -0.62 -8.73 -15.70
C SER A 46 0.33 -7.87 -14.86
N ILE A 47 1.08 -6.93 -15.47
CA ILE A 47 1.99 -6.05 -14.73
C ILE A 47 1.19 -5.17 -13.75
N ARG A 48 1.61 -5.16 -12.48
CA ARG A 48 1.07 -4.28 -11.44
C ARG A 48 1.91 -3.00 -11.37
N ILE A 49 1.26 -1.84 -11.54
CA ILE A 49 1.91 -0.54 -11.43
C ILE A 49 1.52 0.09 -10.10
N ALA A 50 2.53 0.42 -9.29
CA ALA A 50 2.38 1.14 -8.03
C ALA A 50 3.51 2.18 -7.90
N TRP A 51 3.17 3.42 -7.60
CA TRP A 51 4.10 4.52 -7.37
C TRP A 51 4.30 4.79 -5.88
N HIS A 52 3.54 4.17 -4.99
CA HIS A 52 3.78 4.27 -3.53
C HIS A 52 3.83 5.72 -3.01
N ASN A 53 3.16 6.69 -3.66
CA ASN A 53 3.29 8.10 -3.29
C ASN A 53 2.16 8.57 -2.35
N ILE A 54 1.13 7.75 -2.12
CA ILE A 54 0.04 8.03 -1.19
C ILE A 54 -0.51 6.76 -0.52
N SER A 55 -1.02 6.90 0.70
CA SER A 55 -1.79 5.85 1.38
C SER A 55 -3.17 5.69 0.74
N ILE A 56 -3.72 4.47 0.75
CA ILE A 56 -5.08 4.21 0.24
C ILE A 56 -6.15 5.00 1.00
N VAL A 57 -5.92 5.23 2.30
CA VAL A 57 -6.72 6.13 3.12
C VAL A 57 -5.83 7.29 3.53
N ASP A 58 -6.14 8.47 3.01
CA ASP A 58 -5.49 9.73 3.36
C ASP A 58 -6.52 10.87 3.51
N PRO A 59 -6.89 11.24 4.75
CA PRO A 59 -7.83 12.33 5.00
C PRO A 59 -7.38 13.69 4.46
N PHE A 60 -6.07 13.96 4.40
CA PHE A 60 -5.54 15.22 3.87
C PHE A 60 -5.62 15.29 2.34
N PHE A 61 -5.73 14.15 1.68
CA PHE A 61 -6.06 14.10 0.25
C PHE A 61 -7.58 14.17 0.04
N THR A 62 -8.33 13.25 0.65
CA THR A 62 -9.74 13.03 0.32
C THR A 62 -10.66 14.14 0.84
N LEU A 63 -10.46 14.65 2.06
CA LEU A 63 -11.37 15.63 2.65
C LEU A 63 -11.31 17.01 1.95
N PRO A 64 -10.13 17.57 1.60
CA PRO A 64 -10.09 18.85 0.88
C PRO A 64 -10.69 18.76 -0.53
N ILE A 65 -10.48 17.64 -1.24
CA ILE A 65 -11.11 17.40 -2.54
C ILE A 65 -12.63 17.35 -2.38
N LEU A 66 -13.12 16.56 -1.42
CA LEU A 66 -14.55 16.45 -1.13
C LEU A 66 -15.15 17.81 -0.78
N PHE A 67 -14.47 18.60 0.06
CA PHE A 67 -14.89 19.95 0.42
C PHE A 67 -14.98 20.85 -0.82
N CYS A 68 -13.98 20.84 -1.69
CA CYS A 68 -13.98 21.61 -2.93
C CYS A 68 -15.13 21.20 -3.87
N VAL A 69 -15.41 19.90 -3.99
CA VAL A 69 -16.50 19.37 -4.80
C VAL A 69 -17.86 19.81 -4.24
N VAL A 70 -18.09 19.63 -2.94
CA VAL A 70 -19.34 20.05 -2.27
C VAL A 70 -19.54 21.56 -2.39
N LEU A 71 -18.49 22.35 -2.14
CA LEU A 71 -18.55 23.80 -2.24
C LEU A 71 -18.81 24.26 -3.67
N GLY A 72 -18.21 23.61 -4.66
CA GLY A 72 -18.46 23.83 -6.08
C GLY A 72 -19.92 23.59 -6.47
N MET A 73 -20.54 22.53 -5.94
CA MET A 73 -21.96 22.22 -6.16
C MET A 73 -22.88 23.25 -5.49
N VAL A 74 -22.63 23.59 -4.22
CA VAL A 74 -23.46 24.54 -3.45
C VAL A 74 -23.37 25.95 -4.02
N ARG A 75 -22.15 26.41 -4.33
CA ARG A 75 -21.90 27.77 -4.88
C ARG A 75 -22.11 27.85 -6.39
N ARG A 76 -22.36 26.73 -7.07
CA ARG A 76 -22.45 26.61 -8.54
C ARG A 76 -21.29 27.28 -9.28
N ASN A 77 -20.09 27.19 -8.70
CA ASN A 77 -18.90 27.85 -9.23
C ASN A 77 -17.83 26.81 -9.57
N PRO A 78 -17.49 26.63 -10.87
CA PRO A 78 -16.54 25.61 -11.30
C PRO A 78 -15.11 25.84 -10.79
N ARG A 79 -14.78 27.05 -10.32
CA ARG A 79 -13.45 27.35 -9.76
C ARG A 79 -13.09 26.46 -8.59
N PHE A 80 -14.06 26.05 -7.76
CA PHE A 80 -13.80 25.12 -6.66
C PHE A 80 -13.42 23.73 -7.14
N GLY A 81 -13.98 23.25 -8.26
CA GLY A 81 -13.55 22.01 -8.89
C GLY A 81 -12.09 22.06 -9.33
N TRP A 82 -11.67 23.18 -9.93
CA TRP A 82 -10.26 23.43 -10.28
C TRP A 82 -9.36 23.51 -9.05
N SER A 83 -9.81 24.11 -7.95
CA SER A 83 -9.06 24.11 -6.68
C SER A 83 -8.88 22.70 -6.12
N GLY A 84 -9.90 21.85 -6.19
CA GLY A 84 -9.80 20.45 -5.78
C GLY A 84 -8.83 19.66 -6.65
N LEU A 85 -8.85 19.87 -7.97
CA LEU A 85 -7.91 19.26 -8.90
C LEU A 85 -6.47 19.72 -8.64
N LEU A 86 -6.26 21.03 -8.46
CA LEU A 86 -4.96 21.60 -8.13
C LEU A 86 -4.41 21.00 -6.83
N TRP A 87 -5.25 20.89 -5.80
CA TRP A 87 -4.88 20.25 -4.54
C TRP A 87 -4.45 18.80 -4.76
N ALA A 88 -5.21 18.02 -5.53
CA ALA A 88 -4.88 16.63 -5.81
C ALA A 88 -3.50 16.49 -6.49
N VAL A 89 -3.23 17.30 -7.51
CA VAL A 89 -1.94 17.30 -8.22
C VAL A 89 -0.79 17.70 -7.29
N VAL A 90 -0.95 18.78 -6.52
CA VAL A 90 0.08 19.24 -5.57
C VAL A 90 0.35 18.18 -4.51
N TYR A 91 -0.70 17.61 -3.90
CA TYR A 91 -0.55 16.62 -2.84
C TYR A 91 0.14 15.34 -3.32
N LEU A 92 -0.25 14.81 -4.49
CA LEU A 92 0.41 13.64 -5.08
C LEU A 92 1.86 13.93 -5.45
N SER A 93 2.16 15.14 -5.96
CA SER A 93 3.54 15.56 -6.26
C SER A 93 4.40 15.63 -5.01
N VAL A 94 3.86 16.18 -3.91
CA VAL A 94 4.51 16.14 -2.60
C VAL A 94 4.74 14.69 -2.16
N GLY A 95 3.77 13.80 -2.37
CA GLY A 95 3.91 12.37 -2.10
C GLY A 95 5.11 11.73 -2.81
N VAL A 96 5.31 12.05 -4.09
CA VAL A 96 6.47 11.56 -4.87
C VAL A 96 7.77 12.06 -4.27
N LEU A 97 7.88 13.36 -3.98
CA LEU A 97 9.09 13.94 -3.38
C LEU A 97 9.41 13.31 -2.02
N GLN A 98 8.39 13.05 -1.21
CA GLN A 98 8.54 12.47 0.12
C GLN A 98 8.95 11.00 0.07
N ARG A 99 8.41 10.24 -0.90
CA ARG A 99 8.84 8.86 -1.19
C ARG A 99 10.33 8.82 -1.53
N GLU A 100 10.77 9.63 -2.50
CA GLU A 100 12.18 9.70 -2.91
C GLU A 100 13.11 10.02 -1.74
N ARG A 101 12.73 10.99 -0.90
CA ARG A 101 13.49 11.32 0.32
C ARG A 101 13.56 10.14 1.28
N ALA A 102 12.45 9.44 1.51
CA ALA A 102 12.41 8.30 2.41
C ALA A 102 13.23 7.12 1.89
N GLU A 103 13.18 6.83 0.58
CA GLU A 103 13.98 5.79 -0.06
C GLU A 103 15.48 6.10 -0.02
N ALA A 104 15.88 7.34 -0.29
CA ALA A 104 17.27 7.77 -0.16
C ALA A 104 17.79 7.58 1.26
N ILE A 105 17.02 7.98 2.28
CA ILE A 105 17.40 7.78 3.69
C ILE A 105 17.51 6.29 4.02
N ALA A 106 16.58 5.46 3.55
CA ALA A 106 16.62 4.02 3.78
C ALA A 106 17.82 3.35 3.12
N PHE A 107 18.20 3.79 1.91
CA PHE A 107 19.39 3.34 1.21
C PHE A 107 20.67 3.70 1.97
N GLU A 108 20.81 4.95 2.41
CA GLU A 108 21.94 5.40 3.24
C GLU A 108 22.01 4.63 4.57
N LEU A 109 20.86 4.36 5.20
CA LEU A 109 20.78 3.57 6.42
C LEU A 109 21.22 2.12 6.20
N ALA A 110 20.91 1.52 5.06
CA ALA A 110 21.37 0.19 4.69
C ALA A 110 22.89 0.17 4.50
N LEU A 111 23.46 1.15 3.78
CA LEU A 111 24.90 1.27 3.61
C LEU A 111 25.64 1.49 4.94
N ALA A 112 25.09 2.32 5.82
CA ALA A 112 25.64 2.55 7.16
C ALA A 112 25.64 1.29 8.05
N ARG A 113 24.75 0.33 7.77
CA ARG A 113 24.74 -1.00 8.41
C ARG A 113 25.71 -1.99 7.75
N GLY A 114 26.43 -1.59 6.71
CA GLY A 114 27.28 -2.48 5.90
C GLY A 114 26.48 -3.41 4.99
N HIS A 115 25.20 -3.11 4.73
CA HIS A 115 24.36 -3.90 3.86
C HIS A 115 24.46 -3.42 2.41
N THR A 116 24.31 -4.36 1.47
CA THR A 116 24.09 -4.10 0.05
C THR A 116 22.61 -4.32 -0.28
N PRO A 117 21.77 -3.27 -0.26
CA PRO A 117 20.34 -3.43 -0.47
C PRO A 117 20.02 -3.72 -1.94
N VAL A 118 19.22 -4.75 -2.21
CA VAL A 118 18.84 -5.14 -3.58
C VAL A 118 17.55 -4.46 -4.05
N LYS A 119 16.64 -4.19 -3.11
CA LYS A 119 15.31 -3.63 -3.39
C LYS A 119 14.90 -2.74 -2.21
N VAL A 120 15.12 -1.44 -2.32
CA VAL A 120 14.70 -0.45 -1.32
C VAL A 120 13.36 0.12 -1.76
N GLU A 121 12.37 0.10 -0.88
CA GLU A 121 11.08 0.75 -1.11
C GLU A 121 10.66 1.53 0.13
N ALA A 122 10.04 2.69 -0.09
CA ALA A 122 9.33 3.41 0.96
C ALA A 122 7.83 3.50 0.62
N LYS A 123 7.00 3.22 1.63
CA LYS A 123 5.54 3.29 1.53
C LYS A 123 5.00 4.23 2.60
N PRO A 124 4.07 5.14 2.27
CA PRO A 124 3.53 6.06 3.24
C PRO A 124 2.70 5.28 4.26
N SER A 125 2.80 5.67 5.52
CA SER A 125 1.94 5.13 6.57
C SER A 125 0.51 5.65 6.43
N LEU A 126 -0.41 5.07 7.18
CA LEU A 126 -1.84 5.39 7.03
C LEU A 126 -2.12 6.87 7.33
N GLY A 127 -2.82 7.53 6.42
CA GLY A 127 -3.39 8.85 6.65
C GLY A 127 -2.46 10.05 6.52
N ASN A 128 -1.22 9.89 6.03
CA ASN A 128 -0.27 11.00 5.96
C ASN A 128 0.91 10.75 4.98
N LEU A 129 1.58 11.83 4.58
CA LEU A 129 2.85 11.81 3.81
C LEU A 129 4.09 12.15 4.65
N VAL A 130 3.99 12.04 5.97
CA VAL A 130 5.04 12.43 6.92
C VAL A 130 5.88 11.25 7.36
N LEU A 131 5.23 10.14 7.71
CA LEU A 131 5.85 8.94 8.24
C LEU A 131 5.75 7.81 7.20
N TRP A 132 6.89 7.20 6.90
CA TRP A 132 7.04 6.22 5.84
C TRP A 132 7.60 4.92 6.41
N LYS A 133 7.05 3.79 6.00
CA LYS A 133 7.66 2.48 6.19
C LYS A 133 8.70 2.30 5.10
N SER A 134 9.95 2.12 5.49
CA SER A 134 11.00 1.67 4.58
C SER A 134 11.20 0.18 4.74
N ILE A 135 11.42 -0.51 3.61
CA ILE A 135 11.75 -1.92 3.58
C ILE A 135 12.86 -2.13 2.55
N TYR A 136 13.90 -2.87 2.93
CA TYR A 136 14.91 -3.32 1.98
C TYR A 136 15.34 -4.76 2.17
N GLU A 137 15.74 -5.40 1.08
CA GLU A 137 16.26 -6.76 1.08
C GLU A 137 17.79 -6.79 1.12
N HIS A 138 18.34 -7.57 2.05
CA HIS A 138 19.77 -7.89 2.12
C HIS A 138 19.96 -9.31 2.66
N ASN A 139 20.77 -10.14 2.00
CA ASN A 139 21.11 -11.50 2.42
C ASN A 139 19.89 -12.36 2.84
N GLY A 140 18.82 -12.34 2.03
CA GLY A 140 17.60 -13.11 2.30
C GLY A 140 16.78 -12.64 3.49
N HIS A 141 17.01 -11.41 3.97
CA HIS A 141 16.24 -10.78 5.03
C HIS A 141 15.65 -9.45 4.55
N TYR A 142 14.45 -9.15 5.03
CA TYR A 142 13.85 -7.83 4.96
C TYR A 142 14.21 -7.05 6.22
N TYR A 143 14.72 -5.84 6.03
CA TYR A 143 14.97 -4.87 7.09
C TYR A 143 13.93 -3.77 6.97
N ILE A 144 13.28 -3.46 8.08
CA ILE A 144 12.14 -2.55 8.14
C ILE A 144 12.47 -1.45 9.13
N ASP A 145 12.28 -0.21 8.71
CA ASP A 145 12.45 0.97 9.56
C ASP A 145 11.34 1.97 9.27
N ALA A 146 11.03 2.84 10.23
CA ALA A 146 10.17 3.99 9.95
C ALA A 146 11.00 5.24 9.72
N VAL A 147 10.72 5.94 8.64
CA VAL A 147 11.41 7.18 8.26
C VAL A 147 10.39 8.31 8.26
N ARG A 148 10.63 9.30 9.11
CA ARG A 148 9.83 10.53 9.16
C ARG A 148 10.51 11.61 8.35
N VAL A 149 9.86 12.08 7.28
CA VAL A 149 10.39 13.08 6.33
C VAL A 149 9.63 14.41 6.40
N ALA A 150 9.38 14.94 7.61
CA ALA A 150 8.74 16.26 7.74
C ALA A 150 9.77 17.40 7.59
N LYS A 151 9.56 18.50 8.33
CA LYS A 151 10.54 19.58 8.51
C LYS A 151 11.86 19.06 9.08
N THR A 152 11.79 18.13 10.03
CA THR A 152 12.94 17.38 10.56
C THR A 152 12.87 15.93 10.10
N VAL A 153 14.02 15.40 9.69
CA VAL A 153 14.17 13.99 9.36
C VAL A 153 14.46 13.21 10.63
N LYS A 154 13.74 12.11 10.86
CA LYS A 154 13.98 11.20 11.98
C LYS A 154 13.78 9.77 11.55
N VAL A 155 14.74 8.92 11.86
CA VAL A 155 14.66 7.47 11.62
C VAL A 155 14.29 6.79 12.93
N PHE A 156 13.33 5.89 12.87
CA PHE A 156 13.00 4.97 13.95
C PHE A 156 13.47 3.58 13.51
N PRO A 157 14.55 3.07 14.12
CA PRO A 157 15.01 1.72 13.86
C PRO A 157 13.89 0.72 14.07
N GLY A 158 13.82 -0.28 13.21
CA GLY A 158 12.82 -1.33 13.28
C GLY A 158 13.42 -2.72 13.31
N GLU A 159 12.67 -3.65 12.73
CA GLU A 159 12.93 -5.07 12.79
C GLU A 159 13.56 -5.59 11.49
N ALA A 160 14.27 -6.70 11.61
CA ALA A 160 14.64 -7.53 10.46
C ALA A 160 13.84 -8.84 10.51
N ILE A 161 13.43 -9.39 9.37
CA ILE A 161 12.75 -10.69 9.27
C ILE A 161 13.25 -11.47 8.05
N ALA A 162 13.33 -12.79 8.16
CA ALA A 162 13.75 -13.62 7.02
C ALA A 162 12.70 -13.55 5.89
N LYS A 163 13.18 -13.41 4.65
CA LYS A 163 12.36 -13.55 3.46
C LYS A 163 11.88 -14.99 3.35
N LEU A 164 10.60 -15.17 2.97
CA LEU A 164 9.98 -16.47 2.85
C LEU A 164 10.78 -17.37 1.89
N ASN A 165 11.17 -18.54 2.39
CA ASN A 165 11.65 -19.65 1.60
C ASN A 165 10.70 -20.83 1.80
N LEU A 166 9.82 -21.08 0.83
CA LEU A 166 8.73 -22.04 0.98
C LEU A 166 9.21 -23.45 1.35
N ILE A 167 10.29 -23.93 0.73
CA ILE A 167 10.85 -25.27 0.96
C ILE A 167 11.42 -25.37 2.38
N LYS A 168 12.13 -24.33 2.84
CA LYS A 168 12.75 -24.30 4.16
C LYS A 168 11.72 -24.07 5.28
N ASP A 169 10.79 -23.14 5.05
CA ASP A 169 9.87 -22.64 6.07
C ASP A 169 8.63 -23.52 6.24
N PHE A 170 8.26 -24.25 5.18
CA PHE A 170 7.11 -25.16 5.09
C PHE A 170 7.49 -26.47 4.35
N PRO A 171 8.42 -27.27 4.89
CA PRO A 171 8.92 -28.49 4.22
C PRO A 171 7.85 -29.57 4.03
N TRP A 172 6.73 -29.47 4.75
CA TRP A 172 5.58 -30.37 4.66
C TRP A 172 4.61 -30.01 3.54
N LEU A 173 4.73 -28.83 2.94
CA LEU A 173 3.82 -28.37 1.90
C LEU A 173 4.12 -29.09 0.59
N ASP A 174 3.12 -29.77 0.04
CA ASP A 174 3.20 -30.30 -1.31
C ASP A 174 3.20 -29.14 -2.31
N LEU A 175 4.30 -28.99 -3.06
CA LEU A 175 4.49 -27.93 -4.06
C LEU A 175 3.55 -28.06 -5.26
N THR A 176 2.88 -29.20 -5.43
CA THR A 176 1.88 -29.43 -6.47
C THR A 176 0.44 -29.13 -5.99
N SER A 177 0.25 -28.84 -4.70
CA SER A 177 -1.06 -28.54 -4.11
C SER A 177 -1.60 -27.16 -4.49
N GLN A 178 -2.92 -27.01 -4.36
CA GLN A 178 -3.62 -25.73 -4.51
C GLN A 178 -3.12 -24.68 -3.51
N GLN A 179 -2.69 -25.08 -2.31
CA GLN A 179 -2.08 -24.16 -1.34
C GLN A 179 -0.76 -23.57 -1.86
N ALA A 180 0.09 -24.37 -2.51
CA ALA A 180 1.34 -23.87 -3.10
C ALA A 180 1.07 -22.86 -4.24
N LEU A 181 0.05 -23.15 -5.08
CA LEU A 181 -0.41 -22.22 -6.10
C LEU A 181 -0.95 -20.90 -5.50
N ASP A 182 -1.68 -20.98 -4.39
CA ASP A 182 -2.18 -19.79 -3.69
C ASP A 182 -1.05 -18.97 -3.06
N VAL A 183 -0.01 -19.62 -2.53
CA VAL A 183 1.21 -18.95 -2.06
C VAL A 183 1.88 -18.20 -3.20
N ASP A 184 1.95 -18.79 -4.40
CA ASP A 184 2.54 -18.13 -5.57
C ASP A 184 1.69 -16.96 -6.07
N ARG A 185 0.35 -17.09 -6.07
CA ARG A 185 -0.58 -15.97 -6.33
C ARG A 185 -0.36 -14.85 -5.32
N PHE A 186 -0.24 -15.20 -4.04
CA PHE A 186 0.01 -14.23 -2.98
C PHE A 186 1.39 -13.59 -3.11
N ARG A 187 2.41 -14.34 -3.54
CA ARG A 187 3.76 -13.82 -3.81
C ARG A 187 3.72 -12.81 -4.94
N TRP A 188 3.01 -13.11 -6.03
CA TRP A 188 2.80 -12.16 -7.13
C TRP A 188 2.06 -10.90 -6.65
N PHE A 189 0.97 -11.06 -5.90
CA PHE A 189 0.19 -9.95 -5.34
C PHE A 189 1.02 -9.06 -4.41
N SER A 190 1.89 -9.67 -3.60
CA SER A 190 2.75 -9.01 -2.61
C SER A 190 4.09 -8.53 -3.16
N ASP A 191 4.31 -8.63 -4.47
CA ASP A 191 5.58 -8.25 -5.12
C ASP A 191 6.82 -8.97 -4.58
N GLY A 192 6.61 -10.19 -4.11
CA GLY A 192 7.63 -11.01 -3.46
C GLY A 192 7.89 -10.69 -1.99
N PHE A 193 7.30 -9.63 -1.41
CA PHE A 193 7.47 -9.22 -0.01
C PHE A 193 6.72 -10.12 0.97
N LEU A 194 7.10 -11.40 1.02
CA LEU A 194 6.53 -12.40 1.90
C LEU A 194 7.51 -12.81 2.99
N ALA A 195 7.02 -12.99 4.19
CA ALA A 195 7.75 -13.62 5.28
C ALA A 195 6.84 -14.60 6.05
N LYS A 196 7.45 -15.53 6.78
CA LYS A 196 6.73 -16.37 7.75
C LYS A 196 6.48 -15.55 9.02
N SER A 197 5.25 -15.60 9.55
CA SER A 197 4.92 -14.94 10.80
C SER A 197 5.70 -15.52 11.98
N ARG A 198 6.08 -14.65 12.91
CA ARG A 198 6.75 -15.02 14.17
C ARG A 198 5.78 -15.47 15.26
N THR A 199 4.52 -15.05 15.15
CA THR A 199 3.52 -15.16 16.23
C THR A 199 2.39 -16.11 15.87
N ILE A 200 2.12 -16.31 14.58
CA ILE A 200 1.05 -17.17 14.10
C ILE A 200 1.69 -18.33 13.34
N GLU A 201 1.43 -19.55 13.80
CA GLU A 201 1.91 -20.77 13.14
C GLU A 201 1.30 -20.90 11.74
N ASP A 202 2.10 -21.45 10.82
CA ASP A 202 1.71 -21.72 9.44
C ASP A 202 1.13 -20.52 8.69
N PHE A 203 1.58 -19.31 9.04
CA PHE A 203 1.08 -18.06 8.48
C PHE A 203 2.15 -17.31 7.69
N ILE A 204 1.79 -16.88 6.49
CA ILE A 204 2.63 -16.07 5.59
C ILE A 204 2.05 -14.67 5.54
N ILE A 205 2.87 -13.67 5.85
CA ILE A 205 2.48 -12.26 5.93
C ILE A 205 2.98 -11.46 4.74
N ASP A 206 2.20 -10.46 4.33
CA ASP A 206 2.62 -9.41 3.39
C ASP A 206 3.39 -8.33 4.16
N MET A 207 4.67 -8.18 3.84
CA MET A 207 5.59 -7.30 4.56
C MET A 207 5.45 -5.82 4.21
N ARG A 208 4.72 -5.49 3.14
CA ARG A 208 4.59 -4.13 2.63
C ARG A 208 3.86 -3.20 3.60
N TYR A 209 3.01 -3.74 4.47
CA TYR A 209 2.16 -2.94 5.34
C TYR A 209 2.20 -3.43 6.78
N SER A 210 2.18 -2.50 7.73
CA SER A 210 2.04 -2.76 9.16
C SER A 210 1.36 -1.56 9.82
N VAL A 211 0.72 -1.76 10.98
CA VAL A 211 0.09 -0.66 11.72
C VAL A 211 1.18 0.29 12.24
N VAL A 212 2.25 -0.28 12.82
CA VAL A 212 3.44 0.47 13.23
C VAL A 212 4.50 0.32 12.12
N PRO A 213 4.93 1.41 11.45
CA PRO A 213 5.75 1.33 10.25
C PRO A 213 7.13 0.69 10.40
N ASN A 214 7.70 0.61 11.61
CA ASN A 214 9.00 -0.02 11.87
C ASN A 214 8.91 -1.50 12.29
N ARG A 215 7.72 -2.13 12.24
CA ARG A 215 7.53 -3.53 12.65
C ARG A 215 7.30 -4.48 11.48
N ALA A 216 7.50 -5.77 11.77
CA ALA A 216 7.43 -6.89 10.82
C ALA A 216 6.15 -7.75 10.98
N ASP A 217 5.08 -7.22 11.56
CA ASP A 217 3.86 -7.91 11.97
C ASP A 217 2.77 -8.00 10.87
N GLY A 218 2.97 -7.39 9.70
CA GLY A 218 2.00 -7.41 8.60
C GLY A 218 0.65 -6.75 8.95
N LEU A 219 -0.25 -6.62 7.98
CA LEU A 219 -1.67 -6.28 8.25
C LEU A 219 -2.61 -7.44 7.92
N TRP A 220 -2.15 -8.36 7.08
CA TRP A 220 -2.87 -9.53 6.61
C TRP A 220 -1.87 -10.57 6.11
N GLY A 221 -2.38 -11.76 5.85
CA GLY A 221 -1.62 -12.87 5.33
C GLY A 221 -2.52 -14.04 4.95
N ILE A 222 -1.88 -15.14 4.61
CA ILE A 222 -2.53 -16.43 4.33
C ILE A 222 -2.05 -17.47 5.34
N ARG A 223 -2.98 -18.30 5.82
CA ARG A 223 -2.69 -19.45 6.67
C ARG A 223 -2.70 -20.71 5.82
N LEU A 224 -1.65 -21.49 5.99
CA LEU A 224 -1.55 -22.82 5.44
C LEU A 224 -2.09 -23.84 6.45
N SER A 225 -2.74 -24.88 5.94
CA SER A 225 -3.35 -25.94 6.74
C SER A 225 -2.61 -27.25 6.51
N ARG A 226 -2.07 -27.82 7.60
CA ARG A 226 -1.45 -29.15 7.58
C ARG A 226 -2.52 -30.22 7.38
N GLY A 227 -2.24 -31.20 6.52
CA GLY A 227 -3.16 -32.30 6.24
C GLY A 227 -4.40 -31.89 5.43
N ALA A 228 -4.42 -30.68 4.86
CA ALA A 228 -5.45 -30.29 3.91
C ALA A 228 -5.36 -31.15 2.64
N THR A 229 -6.49 -31.34 1.95
CA THR A 229 -6.51 -32.03 0.66
C THR A 229 -5.70 -31.28 -0.39
N VAL A 230 -5.25 -31.97 -1.44
CA VAL A 230 -4.42 -31.38 -2.51
C VAL A 230 -5.11 -30.16 -3.15
N ASP A 231 -6.44 -30.17 -3.25
CA ASP A 231 -7.24 -29.10 -3.84
C ASP A 231 -7.70 -28.02 -2.84
N ALA A 232 -7.38 -28.15 -1.55
CA ALA A 232 -7.80 -27.19 -0.55
C ALA A 232 -7.04 -25.86 -0.69
N HIS A 233 -7.78 -24.76 -0.56
CA HIS A 233 -7.24 -23.40 -0.60
C HIS A 233 -6.69 -22.96 0.76
N VAL A 234 -5.82 -21.95 0.72
CA VAL A 234 -5.32 -21.26 1.93
C VAL A 234 -6.38 -20.34 2.51
N ASP A 235 -6.33 -20.11 3.82
CA ASP A 235 -7.24 -19.18 4.49
C ASP A 235 -6.63 -17.76 4.55
N TYR A 236 -7.34 -16.77 3.99
CA TYR A 236 -6.94 -15.37 4.14
C TYR A 236 -7.36 -14.82 5.51
N HIS A 237 -6.40 -14.26 6.25
CA HIS A 237 -6.68 -13.64 7.55
C HIS A 237 -6.13 -12.22 7.64
N VAL A 238 -6.92 -11.36 8.30
CA VAL A 238 -6.53 -9.99 8.64
C VAL A 238 -5.97 -9.99 10.07
N VAL A 239 -4.75 -9.52 10.24
CA VAL A 239 -4.01 -9.53 11.51
C VAL A 239 -3.54 -8.12 11.82
N ARG A 240 -4.49 -7.23 12.11
CA ARG A 240 -4.21 -5.82 12.39
C ARG A 240 -4.19 -5.60 13.89
N ASP A 241 -3.01 -5.46 14.47
CA ASP A 241 -2.90 -5.02 15.87
C ASP A 241 -3.24 -3.53 15.99
N MET A 242 -4.52 -3.27 16.27
CA MET A 242 -5.05 -1.93 16.54
C MET A 242 -5.15 -1.64 18.04
N SER A 243 -4.35 -2.33 18.87
CA SER A 243 -4.26 -2.05 20.30
C SER A 243 -3.95 -0.57 20.56
N GLU A 244 -4.36 -0.10 21.73
CA GLU A 244 -4.07 1.27 22.16
C GLU A 244 -2.57 1.57 22.14
N THR A 245 -1.74 0.59 22.53
CA THR A 245 -0.28 0.68 22.47
C THR A 245 0.20 0.93 21.04
N SER A 246 -0.18 0.10 20.07
CA SER A 246 0.26 0.24 18.67
C SER A 246 -0.24 1.54 18.03
N ARG A 247 -1.47 1.98 18.36
CA ARG A 247 -1.99 3.28 17.94
C ARG A 247 -1.19 4.45 18.54
N ASN A 248 -0.88 4.38 19.83
CA ASN A 248 -0.11 5.43 20.51
C ASN A 248 1.32 5.50 19.99
N THR A 249 1.97 4.37 19.73
CA THR A 249 3.29 4.31 19.09
C THR A 249 3.26 4.93 17.70
N PHE A 250 2.27 4.57 16.87
CA PHE A 250 2.08 5.16 15.55
C PHE A 250 1.93 6.68 15.61
N LEU A 251 1.02 7.18 16.46
CA LEU A 251 0.79 8.62 16.61
C LEU A 251 2.03 9.34 17.15
N ALA A 252 2.76 8.75 18.10
CA ALA A 252 4.00 9.31 18.62
C ALA A 252 5.05 9.47 17.50
N MET A 253 5.18 8.49 16.60
CA MET A 253 6.08 8.60 15.44
C MET A 253 5.63 9.69 14.45
N VAL A 254 4.34 9.78 14.13
CA VAL A 254 3.81 10.80 13.21
C VAL A 254 4.04 12.21 13.75
N PHE A 255 3.67 12.45 15.01
CA PHE A 255 3.72 13.77 15.64
C PHE A 255 5.06 14.09 16.30
N ASP A 256 6.03 13.18 16.26
CA ASP A 256 7.32 13.30 16.95
C ASP A 256 7.16 13.59 18.46
N LYS A 257 6.18 12.95 19.08
CA LYS A 257 5.98 13.02 20.53
C LYS A 257 6.98 12.08 21.22
N LYS A 258 7.55 12.56 22.33
CA LYS A 258 8.39 11.75 23.21
C LYS A 258 7.56 10.70 23.94
#